data_AF-A0A1H7WSZ5-F1
#
_entry.id   AF-A0A1H7WSZ5-F1
#
_cell.length_a   1.000
_cell.length_b   1.000
_cell.length_c   1.000
_cell.angle_alpha   90.00
_cell.angle_beta   90.00
_cell.angle_gamma   90.00
#
_symmetry.space_group_name_H-M   'P 1'
#
loop_
_entity.id
_entity.type
_entity.pdbx_description
1 polymer ?
#
loop_
_entity_poly.entity_id
_entity_poly.type
_entity_poly.pdbx_seq_one_letter_code
_entity_poly.pdbx_strand_id
1 'polypeptide(L)'
;MRDVCRSWRPAVHGLWLCLLAGLGGCGPAVLEEADAWGTEEASIRIPNSLSTQALVFNALSTNKVANQLLGTNALAALFSPPGHPTILNQLQDPAARQFMGYLVSCALANGQNLTWVDPFTGGTQTWQGKLGICPAWKTQAPTQACLQQVSSCLLARNNAFGLRVELSLRGEHPTIPSVFGLEPVTPPSEYVPLSSQRLASFEGCTGTPVGAARDCGWSGDAIGACQPGTRVVLGAGGKDPDTCLGTPVGASSGSRRVLRVCEGIHGCDHGSMLPWLGESEGSCGTVAPSVAFTCPAGGHFSVMTAPYTPGQLGTATVQPASPSVQYRLPESSVFRIREGAFYGTLFDPDALAAEVFVREGKVILPETVKGSVYRRMYSCYDSGWSAGVANATHRVCALPSTGSNCAAQVTGACVNPANRTYPSSMCATDDGSQVTGDGDYEKCRDHHSTTLWNYPVTTYLHSACDVLDEYSQPDLCTRSRPMPKRP
;
A
#
# COMPACT_ATOMS: atom_id res chain seq x y z
N MET A 1 2.97 -67.59 17.18
CA MET A 1 1.86 -68.17 17.96
C MET A 1 0.90 -67.02 18.19
N ARG A 2 -0.20 -66.95 17.42
CA ARG A 2 -1.57 -67.33 17.87
C ARG A 2 -1.87 -66.69 19.22
N ASP A 3 -2.91 -65.94 19.48
CA ASP A 3 -4.21 -65.70 18.82
C ASP A 3 -4.87 -64.66 19.78
N VAL A 4 -5.43 -63.54 19.30
CA VAL A 4 -6.86 -63.37 18.98
C VAL A 4 -7.78 -63.08 20.21
N CYS A 5 -8.71 -62.15 19.96
CA CYS A 5 -10.07 -62.03 20.52
C CYS A 5 -10.27 -61.32 21.87
N ARG A 6 -11.03 -60.20 21.85
CA ARG A 6 -12.51 -60.07 22.07
C ARG A 6 -12.77 -59.73 23.54
N SER A 7 -13.84 -59.07 23.99
CA SER A 7 -15.08 -58.51 23.44
C SER A 7 -15.68 -57.74 24.64
N TRP A 8 -16.08 -56.49 24.51
CA TRP A 8 -17.47 -56.03 24.42
C TRP A 8 -18.54 -56.71 25.31
N ARG A 9 -19.08 -55.84 26.21
CA ARG A 9 -20.46 -55.72 26.74
C ARG A 9 -20.89 -56.72 27.84
N PRO A 10 -21.88 -56.41 28.71
CA PRO A 10 -23.00 -55.45 28.58
C PRO A 10 -23.27 -54.56 29.83
N ALA A 11 -23.88 -53.38 29.67
CA ALA A 11 -25.28 -53.01 29.95
C ALA A 11 -25.76 -53.16 31.41
N VAL A 12 -26.49 -52.13 31.87
CA VAL A 12 -27.64 -52.08 32.81
C VAL A 12 -27.57 -50.72 33.55
N HIS A 13 -28.27 -49.70 33.07
CA HIS A 13 -29.58 -49.22 33.59
C HIS A 13 -29.68 -49.17 35.11
N GLY A 14 -29.72 -47.95 35.66
CA GLY A 14 -30.00 -47.72 37.08
C GLY A 14 -29.90 -46.24 37.46
N LEU A 15 -30.93 -45.47 37.12
CA LEU A 15 -31.26 -44.22 37.80
C LEU A 15 -31.27 -44.47 39.31
N TRP A 16 -30.82 -43.52 40.15
CA TRP A 16 -31.47 -43.15 41.41
C TRP A 16 -30.79 -41.90 42.00
N LEU A 17 -31.62 -40.90 42.29
CA LEU A 17 -31.28 -39.65 42.99
C LEU A 17 -30.87 -39.92 44.44
N CYS A 18 -29.93 -39.13 44.97
CA CYS A 18 -30.00 -38.57 46.32
C CYS A 18 -29.06 -37.36 46.48
N LEU A 19 -29.62 -36.28 47.04
CA LEU A 19 -28.97 -35.02 47.44
C LEU A 19 -27.88 -35.23 48.51
N LEU A 20 -26.85 -34.36 48.51
CA LEU A 20 -26.53 -33.47 49.64
C LEU A 20 -25.36 -32.50 49.34
N ALA A 21 -25.70 -31.21 49.45
CA ALA A 21 -24.95 -30.03 49.93
C ALA A 21 -23.42 -29.91 49.80
N GLY A 22 -22.98 -28.80 49.19
CA GLY A 22 -21.65 -28.21 49.37
C GLY A 22 -21.52 -26.87 48.63
N LEU A 23 -21.56 -25.76 49.38
CA LEU A 23 -21.43 -24.37 48.92
C LEU A 23 -20.06 -24.11 48.27
N GLY A 24 -20.04 -23.32 47.19
CA GLY A 24 -18.80 -22.71 46.68
C GLY A 24 -18.96 -21.93 45.39
N GLY A 25 -18.90 -20.60 45.47
CA GLY A 25 -18.30 -19.75 44.44
C GLY A 25 -19.16 -19.35 43.24
N CYS A 26 -19.78 -18.18 43.35
CA CYS A 26 -20.23 -17.39 42.21
C CYS A 26 -19.00 -16.86 41.44
N GLY A 27 -18.89 -17.19 40.16
CA GLY A 27 -17.99 -16.54 39.21
C GLY A 27 -18.60 -16.66 37.82
N PRO A 28 -18.80 -15.57 37.08
CA PRO A 28 -19.27 -15.68 35.70
C PRO A 28 -18.20 -16.40 34.88
N ALA A 29 -18.59 -17.51 34.27
CA ALA A 29 -17.82 -18.13 33.21
C ALA A 29 -17.77 -17.15 32.04
N VAL A 30 -16.68 -16.38 31.96
CA VAL A 30 -16.30 -15.68 30.75
C VAL A 30 -15.96 -16.79 29.76
N LEU A 31 -16.81 -16.96 28.76
CA LEU A 31 -16.48 -17.73 27.57
C LEU A 31 -15.28 -17.01 26.95
N GLU A 32 -14.10 -17.63 27.03
CA GLU A 32 -12.96 -17.25 26.21
C GLU A 32 -13.38 -17.41 24.75
N GLU A 33 -13.74 -16.29 24.12
CA GLU A 33 -13.68 -16.16 22.67
C GLU A 33 -12.23 -16.41 22.30
N ALA A 34 -11.96 -17.57 21.70
CA ALA A 34 -10.73 -17.79 20.99
C ALA A 34 -10.62 -16.69 19.93
N ASP A 35 -9.68 -15.77 20.14
CA ASP A 35 -9.29 -14.75 19.16
C ASP A 35 -8.99 -15.48 17.85
N ALA A 36 -9.95 -15.44 16.94
CA ALA A 36 -9.74 -15.82 15.56
C ALA A 36 -8.80 -14.76 14.98
N TRP A 37 -7.52 -15.07 14.93
CA TRP A 37 -6.53 -14.31 14.17
C TRP A 37 -6.93 -14.43 12.70
N GLY A 38 -7.80 -13.53 12.26
CA GLY A 38 -7.98 -13.24 10.86
C GLY A 38 -6.63 -12.76 10.33
N THR A 39 -6.06 -13.50 9.40
CA THR A 39 -5.00 -13.00 8.53
C THR A 39 -5.59 -11.89 7.67
N GLU A 40 -5.69 -10.69 8.24
CA GLU A 40 -5.79 -9.46 7.46
C GLU A 40 -4.46 -9.34 6.71
N GLU A 41 -4.45 -9.72 5.43
CA GLU A 41 -3.33 -9.47 4.55
C GLU A 41 -3.04 -7.96 4.59
N ALA A 42 -1.82 -7.59 4.95
CA ALA A 42 -1.40 -6.20 4.97
C ALA A 42 -1.53 -5.66 3.54
N SER A 43 -2.42 -4.69 3.32
CA SER A 43 -2.49 -3.99 2.04
C SER A 43 -1.18 -3.22 1.82
N ILE A 44 -0.29 -3.76 0.99
CA ILE A 44 1.03 -3.19 0.67
C ILE A 44 0.92 -2.06 -0.37
N ARG A 45 -0.31 -1.75 -0.81
CA ARG A 45 -0.58 -0.59 -1.67
C ARG A 45 -0.79 0.64 -0.82
N ILE A 46 0.29 1.42 -0.74
CA ILE A 46 0.40 2.54 0.20
C ILE A 46 0.70 3.81 -0.59
N PRO A 47 -0.03 4.91 -0.35
CA PRO A 47 0.08 6.11 -1.17
C PRO A 47 1.46 6.76 -1.05
N ASN A 48 1.88 7.40 -2.14
CA ASN A 48 3.09 8.19 -2.23
C ASN A 48 2.88 9.71 -2.12
N SER A 49 1.80 10.18 -1.50
CA SER A 49 1.49 11.63 -1.40
C SER A 49 2.38 12.42 -0.43
N LEU A 50 3.55 11.91 -0.06
CA LEU A 50 4.54 12.67 0.70
C LEU A 50 5.33 13.53 -0.28
N SER A 51 5.06 14.84 -0.27
CA SER A 51 5.79 15.75 -1.16
C SER A 51 7.28 15.73 -0.83
N THR A 52 8.14 15.83 -1.84
CA THR A 52 9.59 15.90 -1.59
C THR A 52 9.94 17.06 -0.69
N GLN A 53 9.28 18.20 -0.85
CA GLN A 53 9.46 19.33 0.04
C GLN A 53 9.11 19.00 1.50
N ALA A 54 7.97 18.35 1.75
CA ALA A 54 7.57 17.97 3.11
C ALA A 54 8.47 16.88 3.71
N LEU A 55 8.98 15.97 2.88
CA LEU A 55 9.97 14.98 3.30
C LEU A 55 11.28 15.66 3.68
N VAL A 56 11.87 16.48 2.81
CA VAL A 56 13.23 16.99 3.00
C VAL A 56 13.31 18.21 3.90
N PHE A 57 12.23 18.99 4.06
CA PHE A 57 12.20 20.14 4.94
C PHE A 57 11.07 20.05 5.95
N ASN A 58 11.23 19.13 6.89
CA ASN A 58 10.46 19.13 8.12
C ASN A 58 11.35 19.16 9.36
N ALA A 59 10.76 19.63 10.45
CA ALA A 59 11.40 19.84 11.73
C ALA A 59 11.79 18.55 12.49
N LEU A 60 11.47 17.35 11.97
CA LEU A 60 11.85 16.08 12.59
C LEU A 60 13.02 15.41 11.88
N SER A 61 12.85 15.03 10.61
CA SER A 61 13.90 14.32 9.86
C SER A 61 15.04 15.24 9.45
N THR A 62 14.80 16.54 9.30
CA THR A 62 15.81 17.55 8.93
C THR A 62 16.13 18.46 10.11
N ASN A 63 16.23 17.90 11.31
CA ASN A 63 16.72 18.58 12.50
C ASN A 63 17.64 17.63 13.24
N LYS A 64 18.89 18.00 13.50
CA LYS A 64 19.89 17.04 14.02
C LYS A 64 19.46 16.37 15.33
N VAL A 65 18.96 17.16 16.27
CA VAL A 65 18.54 16.67 17.59
C VAL A 65 17.31 15.76 17.46
N ALA A 66 16.27 16.20 16.74
CA ALA A 66 15.07 15.39 16.57
C ALA A 66 15.32 14.11 15.76
N ASN A 67 16.15 14.19 14.71
CA ASN A 67 16.58 13.06 13.89
C ASN A 67 17.33 12.03 14.73
N GLN A 68 18.29 12.47 15.55
CA GLN A 68 19.01 11.60 16.48
C GLN A 68 18.07 10.94 17.49
N LEU A 69 17.15 11.70 18.08
CA LEU A 69 16.17 11.17 19.04
C LEU A 69 15.32 10.06 18.40
N LEU A 70 14.77 10.31 17.20
CA LEU A 70 14.00 9.31 16.46
C LEU A 70 14.82 8.05 16.17
N GLY A 71 16.07 8.22 15.72
CA GLY A 71 16.96 7.11 15.36
C GLY A 71 17.49 6.29 16.54
N THR A 72 17.27 6.71 17.80
CA THR A 72 17.88 6.08 18.98
C THR A 72 16.90 5.72 20.10
N ASN A 73 15.62 6.10 19.98
CA ASN A 73 14.62 5.86 21.02
C ASN A 73 13.39 5.13 20.47
N ALA A 74 12.65 4.49 21.39
CA ALA A 74 11.32 3.98 21.11
C ALA A 74 10.35 5.13 20.80
N LEU A 75 9.48 4.95 19.79
CA LEU A 75 8.49 5.98 19.43
C LEU A 75 7.55 6.30 20.60
N ALA A 76 7.08 5.31 21.35
CA ALA A 76 6.21 5.57 22.50
C ALA A 76 6.88 6.48 23.55
N ALA A 77 8.19 6.37 23.75
CA ALA A 77 8.91 7.23 24.71
C ALA A 77 9.01 8.70 24.24
N LEU A 78 8.96 8.94 22.92
CA LEU A 78 9.06 10.28 22.34
C LEU A 78 7.71 10.99 22.21
N PHE A 79 6.62 10.25 21.99
CA PHE A 79 5.33 10.82 21.61
C PHE A 79 4.23 10.62 22.66
N SER A 80 4.23 9.50 23.40
CA SER A 80 3.18 9.23 24.39
C SER A 80 3.27 10.24 25.53
N PRO A 81 2.14 10.81 26.01
CA PRO A 81 2.14 11.83 27.04
C PRO A 81 2.99 11.46 28.28
N PRO A 82 3.88 12.36 28.75
CA PRO A 82 3.99 13.76 28.36
C PRO A 82 4.77 14.03 27.06
N GLY A 83 5.45 13.02 26.48
CA GLY A 83 6.27 13.15 25.27
C GLY A 83 7.62 13.85 25.51
N HIS A 84 8.53 13.77 24.53
CA HIS A 84 9.83 14.45 24.61
C HIS A 84 9.70 15.93 24.17
N PRO A 85 10.09 16.93 24.99
CA PRO A 85 9.83 18.35 24.72
C PRO A 85 10.29 18.83 23.33
N THR A 86 11.48 18.40 22.89
CA THR A 86 11.99 18.72 21.55
C THR A 86 11.06 18.19 20.45
N ILE A 87 10.60 16.94 20.54
CA ILE A 87 9.75 16.33 19.52
C ILE A 87 8.41 17.04 19.46
N LEU A 88 7.80 17.33 20.62
CA LEU A 88 6.52 18.02 20.71
C LEU A 88 6.56 19.43 20.11
N ASN A 89 7.66 20.17 20.33
CA ASN A 89 7.86 21.48 19.72
C ASN A 89 8.04 21.38 18.20
N GLN A 90 8.84 20.41 17.73
CA GLN A 90 9.05 20.23 16.29
C GLN A 90 7.78 19.78 15.56
N LEU A 91 6.86 19.06 16.23
CA LEU A 91 5.56 18.66 15.68
C LEU A 91 4.58 19.83 15.47
N GLN A 92 4.92 21.05 15.88
CA GLN A 92 4.16 22.24 15.46
C GLN A 92 4.29 22.49 13.95
N ASP A 93 5.36 21.98 13.33
CA ASP A 93 5.50 21.95 11.88
C ASP A 93 4.50 20.95 11.23
N PRO A 94 3.58 21.42 10.36
CA PRO A 94 2.67 20.54 9.62
C PRO A 94 3.40 19.49 8.77
N ALA A 95 4.55 19.83 8.18
CA ALA A 95 5.33 18.88 7.37
C ALA A 95 5.89 17.74 8.24
N ALA A 96 6.30 18.04 9.48
CA ALA A 96 6.73 17.02 10.44
C ALA A 96 5.58 16.06 10.81
N ARG A 97 4.36 16.57 10.96
CA ARG A 97 3.17 15.72 11.22
C ARG A 97 2.81 14.85 10.02
N GLN A 98 2.98 15.36 8.79
CA GLN A 98 2.83 14.57 7.58
C GLN A 98 3.89 13.48 7.50
N PHE A 99 5.17 13.80 7.72
CA PHE A 99 6.27 12.85 7.79
C PHE A 99 5.98 11.72 8.80
N MET A 100 5.48 12.05 9.99
CA MET A 100 5.12 11.04 11.00
C MET A 100 4.02 10.08 10.57
N GLY A 101 3.03 10.55 9.82
CA GLY A 101 2.01 9.67 9.26
C GLY A 101 2.60 8.61 8.32
N TYR A 102 3.60 8.99 7.53
CA TYR A 102 4.31 8.07 6.63
C TYR A 102 5.28 7.17 7.38
N LEU A 103 6.02 7.71 8.36
CA LEU A 103 6.96 6.94 9.19
C LEU A 103 6.22 5.84 9.97
N VAL A 104 5.14 6.20 10.66
CA VAL A 104 4.33 5.25 11.42
C VAL A 104 3.69 4.22 10.50
N SER A 105 3.17 4.66 9.35
CA SER A 105 2.60 3.75 8.35
C SER A 105 3.62 2.73 7.85
N CYS A 106 4.86 3.14 7.52
CA CYS A 106 5.96 2.25 7.11
C CYS A 106 6.44 1.34 8.25
N ALA A 107 6.69 1.91 9.43
CA ALA A 107 7.34 1.19 10.53
C ALA A 107 6.39 0.25 11.27
N LEU A 108 5.20 0.72 11.65
CA LEU A 108 4.31 -0.02 12.53
C LEU A 108 3.35 -0.90 11.74
N ALA A 109 2.96 -2.03 12.33
CA ALA A 109 2.03 -2.97 11.73
C ALA A 109 0.59 -2.44 11.77
N ASN A 110 -0.29 -2.99 10.92
CA ASN A 110 -1.72 -2.74 11.02
C ASN A 110 -2.23 -3.02 12.47
N GLY A 111 -3.13 -2.18 12.97
CA GLY A 111 -3.61 -2.20 14.35
C GLY A 111 -2.71 -1.50 15.37
N GLN A 112 -1.43 -1.23 15.06
CA GLN A 112 -0.59 -0.39 15.91
C GLN A 112 -0.79 1.09 15.59
N ASN A 113 -0.96 1.90 16.63
CA ASN A 113 -1.06 3.35 16.51
C ASN A 113 0.01 4.09 17.32
N LEU A 114 0.22 5.36 16.96
CA LEU A 114 1.00 6.33 17.71
C LEU A 114 0.17 7.60 17.83
N THR A 115 -0.02 8.07 19.07
CA THR A 115 -0.80 9.27 19.35
C THR A 115 0.10 10.39 19.83
N TRP A 116 -0.14 11.59 19.31
CA TRP A 116 0.46 12.83 19.75
C TRP A 116 -0.64 13.76 20.27
N VAL A 117 -0.34 14.41 21.40
CA VAL A 117 -1.18 15.46 21.98
C VAL A 117 -0.42 16.77 21.84
N ASP A 118 -1.04 17.75 21.20
CA ASP A 118 -0.47 19.08 21.04
C ASP A 118 -0.39 19.78 22.40
N PRO A 119 0.82 20.13 22.88
CA PRO A 119 0.98 20.74 24.20
C PRO A 119 0.38 22.15 24.30
N PHE A 120 0.09 22.82 23.18
CA PHE A 120 -0.47 24.19 23.20
C PHE A 120 -1.98 24.22 23.06
N THR A 121 -2.56 23.33 22.25
CA THR A 121 -4.00 23.31 21.97
C THR A 121 -4.76 22.20 22.70
N GLY A 122 -4.06 21.16 23.17
CA GLY A 122 -4.67 19.93 23.68
C GLY A 122 -5.28 19.04 22.58
N GLY A 123 -5.18 19.45 21.31
CA GLY A 123 -5.65 18.66 20.18
C GLY A 123 -4.89 17.35 20.06
N THR A 124 -5.57 16.28 19.63
CA THR A 124 -4.97 14.95 19.52
C THR A 124 -4.91 14.53 18.05
N GLN A 125 -3.76 14.00 17.63
CA GLN A 125 -3.58 13.37 16.34
C GLN A 125 -3.08 11.94 16.52
N THR A 126 -3.69 10.99 15.83
CA THR A 126 -3.29 9.58 15.87
C THR A 126 -2.88 9.12 14.47
N TRP A 127 -1.68 8.56 14.38
CA TRP A 127 -1.17 7.91 13.18
C TRP A 127 -1.30 6.39 13.31
N GLN A 128 -1.67 5.74 12.20
CA GLN A 128 -1.92 4.30 12.13
C GLN A 128 -0.80 3.60 11.35
N GLY A 129 -0.32 2.48 11.88
CA GLY A 129 0.60 1.57 11.21
C GLY A 129 -0.07 0.86 10.04
N LYS A 130 0.73 0.43 9.07
CA LYS A 130 0.27 -0.33 7.90
C LYS A 130 1.21 -1.49 7.55
N LEU A 131 2.43 -1.21 7.06
CA LEU A 131 3.32 -2.26 6.53
C LEU A 131 3.89 -3.16 7.62
N GLY A 132 4.26 -2.58 8.77
CA GLY A 132 4.95 -3.33 9.82
C GLY A 132 6.37 -3.75 9.45
N ILE A 133 7.15 -2.88 8.79
CA ILE A 133 8.58 -3.11 8.55
C ILE A 133 9.37 -3.20 9.87
N CYS A 134 8.98 -2.43 10.89
CA CYS A 134 9.68 -2.36 12.16
C CYS A 134 8.74 -2.11 13.34
N PRO A 135 7.83 -3.06 13.63
CA PRO A 135 6.78 -2.87 14.64
C PRO A 135 7.33 -2.71 16.06
N ALA A 136 8.52 -3.28 16.32
CA ALA A 136 9.22 -3.16 17.59
C ALA A 136 9.66 -1.72 17.91
N TRP A 137 9.81 -0.85 16.91
CA TRP A 137 10.19 0.55 17.12
C TRP A 137 9.17 1.34 17.95
N LYS A 138 7.92 0.85 18.03
CA LYS A 138 6.94 1.43 18.95
C LYS A 138 7.46 1.43 20.40
N THR A 139 8.08 0.34 20.85
CA THR A 139 8.44 0.12 22.25
C THR A 139 9.94 -0.04 22.51
N GLN A 140 10.75 -0.16 21.46
CA GLN A 140 12.19 -0.36 21.53
C GLN A 140 12.93 0.62 20.60
N ALA A 141 14.20 0.91 20.90
CA ALA A 141 15.05 1.64 19.98
C ALA A 141 15.21 0.85 18.66
N PRO A 142 15.22 1.53 17.51
CA PRO A 142 15.32 0.88 16.22
C PRO A 142 16.73 0.31 15.99
N THR A 143 16.81 -0.81 15.27
CA THR A 143 18.09 -1.32 14.79
C THR A 143 18.53 -0.59 13.52
N GLN A 144 19.80 -0.71 13.13
CA GLN A 144 20.26 -0.14 11.86
C GLN A 144 19.50 -0.68 10.64
N ALA A 145 19.14 -1.97 10.63
CA ALA A 145 18.34 -2.57 9.57
C ALA A 145 16.93 -1.94 9.50
N CYS A 146 16.30 -1.74 10.66
CA CYS A 146 15.02 -1.05 10.78
C CYS A 146 15.09 0.38 10.22
N LEU A 147 16.10 1.15 10.60
CA LEU A 147 16.29 2.52 10.10
C LEU A 147 16.45 2.56 8.57
N GLN A 148 17.21 1.62 8.01
CA GLN A 148 17.43 1.54 6.56
C GLN A 148 16.16 1.13 5.80
N GLN A 149 15.42 0.11 6.26
CA GLN A 149 14.19 -0.34 5.61
C GLN A 149 13.09 0.73 5.67
N VAL A 150 12.90 1.36 6.83
CA VAL A 150 11.90 2.42 6.97
C VAL A 150 12.28 3.64 6.14
N SER A 151 13.57 4.01 6.07
CA SER A 151 14.05 5.08 5.18
C SER A 151 13.77 4.76 3.71
N SER A 152 13.99 3.51 3.31
CA SER A 152 13.73 3.03 1.94
C SER A 152 12.25 3.07 1.60
N CYS A 153 11.36 2.65 2.51
CA CYS A 153 9.90 2.78 2.37
C CYS A 153 9.46 4.25 2.25
N LEU A 154 10.00 5.13 3.10
CA LEU A 154 9.68 6.56 3.07
C LEU A 154 10.07 7.21 1.74
N LEU A 155 11.27 6.89 1.23
CA LEU A 155 11.74 7.40 -0.04
C LEU A 155 11.02 6.76 -1.24
N ALA A 156 10.68 5.48 -1.19
CA ALA A 156 9.85 4.85 -2.22
C ALA A 156 8.48 5.52 -2.35
N ARG A 157 7.97 6.09 -1.24
CA ARG A 157 6.72 6.86 -1.16
C ARG A 157 6.89 8.36 -1.36
N ASN A 158 8.08 8.84 -1.71
CA ASN A 158 8.32 10.27 -1.97
C ASN A 158 7.80 10.65 -3.35
N ASN A 159 6.85 11.59 -3.45
CA ASN A 159 6.36 12.11 -4.74
C ASN A 159 6.56 13.62 -4.81
N ALA A 160 7.39 14.12 -5.73
CA ALA A 160 7.67 15.55 -5.86
C ALA A 160 6.40 16.42 -5.93
N PHE A 161 5.33 15.91 -6.52
CA PHE A 161 4.06 16.64 -6.73
C PHE A 161 3.02 16.42 -5.64
N GLY A 162 3.28 15.54 -4.67
CA GLY A 162 2.31 15.22 -3.61
C GLY A 162 1.04 14.50 -4.09
N LEU A 163 0.98 14.11 -5.37
CA LEU A 163 -0.14 13.35 -5.94
C LEU A 163 -0.25 11.99 -5.27
N ARG A 164 -1.48 11.46 -5.20
CA ARG A 164 -1.72 10.09 -4.75
C ARG A 164 -1.64 9.12 -5.92
N VAL A 165 -0.60 8.30 -5.91
CA VAL A 165 -0.42 7.18 -6.84
C VAL A 165 -0.36 5.89 -6.05
N GLU A 166 -1.00 4.84 -6.58
CA GLU A 166 -0.86 3.50 -6.03
C GLU A 166 0.49 2.92 -6.46
N LEU A 167 1.27 2.41 -5.51
CA LEU A 167 2.57 1.80 -5.74
C LEU A 167 2.54 0.35 -5.29
N SER A 168 3.24 -0.51 -6.04
CA SER A 168 3.63 -1.84 -5.57
C SER A 168 5.07 -1.73 -5.03
N LEU A 169 5.21 -1.88 -3.72
CA LEU A 169 6.51 -1.84 -3.03
C LEU A 169 7.03 -3.28 -2.89
N ARG A 170 8.24 -3.52 -3.38
CA ARG A 170 8.87 -4.85 -3.42
C ARG A 170 10.25 -4.80 -2.80
N GLY A 171 10.65 -5.86 -2.14
CA GLY A 171 11.86 -5.88 -1.35
C GLY A 171 11.88 -7.06 -0.38
N GLU A 172 12.95 -7.12 0.39
CA GLU A 172 13.19 -8.24 1.30
C GLU A 172 13.19 -7.78 2.76
N HIS A 173 12.55 -8.59 3.61
CA HIS A 173 12.54 -8.37 5.05
C HIS A 173 13.20 -9.56 5.76
N PRO A 174 14.28 -9.33 6.53
CA PRO A 174 15.19 -10.38 6.98
C PRO A 174 14.52 -11.46 7.85
N THR A 175 13.42 -11.14 8.51
CA THR A 175 12.72 -12.06 9.43
C THR A 175 11.24 -12.26 9.11
N ILE A 176 10.66 -11.50 8.17
CA ILE A 176 9.21 -11.47 7.91
C ILE A 176 8.97 -11.23 6.41
N PRO A 177 9.20 -12.23 5.54
CA PRO A 177 9.09 -12.06 4.09
C PRO A 177 7.72 -11.53 3.62
N SER A 178 6.65 -11.83 4.37
CA SER A 178 5.29 -11.38 4.02
C SER A 178 5.09 -9.86 4.08
N VAL A 179 6.02 -9.08 4.64
CA VAL A 179 5.94 -7.60 4.66
C VAL A 179 5.93 -7.01 3.25
N PHE A 180 6.59 -7.67 2.29
CA PHE A 180 6.59 -7.30 0.87
C PHE A 180 5.89 -8.35 0.00
N GLY A 181 5.02 -9.17 0.60
CA GLY A 181 4.25 -10.17 -0.13
C GLY A 181 3.31 -9.52 -1.14
N LEU A 182 3.27 -10.03 -2.37
CA LEU A 182 2.39 -9.49 -3.41
C LEU A 182 0.96 -10.02 -3.24
N GLU A 183 -0.03 -9.12 -3.36
CA GLU A 183 -1.43 -9.51 -3.25
C GLU A 183 -1.81 -10.48 -4.40
N PRO A 184 -2.41 -11.66 -4.09
CA PRO A 184 -2.83 -12.61 -5.13
C PRO A 184 -4.01 -12.09 -5.95
N VAL A 185 -4.77 -11.14 -5.40
CA VAL A 185 -5.87 -10.43 -6.08
C VAL A 185 -5.79 -8.97 -5.68
N THR A 186 -5.69 -8.07 -6.65
CA THR A 186 -5.57 -6.63 -6.39
C THR A 186 -6.96 -5.96 -6.33
N PRO A 187 -7.36 -5.38 -5.18
CA PRO A 187 -8.58 -4.57 -5.12
C PRO A 187 -8.44 -3.23 -5.85
N PRO A 188 -9.54 -2.55 -6.25
CA PRO A 188 -9.46 -1.16 -6.69
C PRO A 188 -8.89 -0.22 -5.62
N SER A 189 -8.28 0.89 -6.06
CA SER A 189 -8.00 2.03 -5.18
C SER A 189 -9.30 2.69 -4.72
N GLU A 190 -9.38 3.03 -3.44
CA GLU A 190 -10.54 3.68 -2.81
C GLU A 190 -10.52 5.21 -2.93
N TYR A 191 -9.54 5.77 -3.66
CA TYR A 191 -9.29 7.19 -3.71
C TYR A 191 -9.48 7.73 -5.13
N VAL A 192 -9.86 9.00 -5.19
CA VAL A 192 -9.95 9.75 -6.44
C VAL A 192 -8.56 9.73 -7.09
N PRO A 193 -8.45 9.42 -8.40
CA PRO A 193 -7.16 9.38 -9.09
C PRO A 193 -6.33 10.65 -8.84
N LEU A 194 -5.04 10.48 -8.54
CA LEU A 194 -4.07 11.55 -8.25
C LEU A 194 -4.39 12.42 -7.02
N SER A 195 -5.48 12.15 -6.29
CA SER A 195 -5.94 12.93 -5.15
C SER A 195 -5.91 12.13 -3.84
N SER A 196 -5.69 12.83 -2.73
CA SER A 196 -5.80 12.23 -1.39
C SER A 196 -7.25 12.08 -0.91
N GLN A 197 -8.23 12.56 -1.69
CA GLN A 197 -9.65 12.43 -1.40
C GLN A 197 -10.11 10.98 -1.58
N ARG A 198 -10.71 10.42 -0.53
CA ARG A 198 -11.37 9.10 -0.59
C ARG A 198 -12.69 9.22 -1.37
N LEU A 199 -12.98 8.24 -2.21
CA LEU A 199 -14.20 8.18 -3.02
C LEU A 199 -15.40 7.97 -2.10
N ALA A 200 -16.50 8.70 -2.37
CA ALA A 200 -17.71 8.62 -1.55
C ALA A 200 -18.23 7.18 -1.49
N SER A 201 -18.16 6.44 -2.60
CA SER A 201 -18.56 5.04 -2.70
C SER A 201 -17.97 4.13 -1.62
N PHE A 202 -16.74 4.37 -1.16
CA PHE A 202 -16.10 3.57 -0.11
C PHE A 202 -16.35 4.08 1.31
N GLU A 203 -17.02 5.23 1.46
CA GLU A 203 -17.44 5.75 2.76
C GLU A 203 -18.62 4.98 3.33
N GLY A 204 -18.79 5.02 4.65
CA GLY A 204 -19.97 4.47 5.31
C GLY A 204 -21.24 5.21 4.89
N CYS A 205 -22.35 4.49 4.69
CA CYS A 205 -23.62 5.14 4.36
C CYS A 205 -24.21 5.90 5.55
N THR A 206 -24.73 7.10 5.29
CA THR A 206 -25.64 7.80 6.19
C THR A 206 -27.08 7.49 5.77
N GLY A 207 -27.95 7.21 6.75
CA GLY A 207 -29.32 6.76 6.48
C GLY A 207 -29.38 5.36 5.86
N THR A 208 -30.39 5.12 5.03
CA THR A 208 -30.70 3.80 4.44
C THR A 208 -30.85 3.87 2.91
N PRO A 209 -29.89 4.47 2.17
CA PRO A 209 -29.94 4.48 0.71
C PRO A 209 -29.88 3.04 0.18
N VAL A 210 -30.52 2.78 -0.96
CA VAL A 210 -30.55 1.46 -1.59
C VAL A 210 -30.21 1.56 -3.08
N GLY A 211 -29.85 0.42 -3.68
CA GLY A 211 -29.62 0.32 -5.13
C GLY A 211 -28.17 0.52 -5.56
N ALA A 212 -27.93 0.34 -6.85
CA ALA A 212 -26.60 0.46 -7.44
C ALA A 212 -26.13 1.91 -7.62
N ALA A 213 -27.04 2.89 -7.57
CA ALA A 213 -26.70 4.30 -7.80
C ALA A 213 -26.17 5.04 -6.55
N ARG A 214 -26.11 4.38 -5.39
CA ARG A 214 -25.62 5.02 -4.16
C ARG A 214 -24.09 5.13 -4.18
N ASP A 215 -23.54 6.17 -3.56
CA ASP A 215 -22.09 6.38 -3.43
C ASP A 215 -21.66 6.31 -1.98
N CYS A 216 -21.96 5.18 -1.33
CA CYS A 216 -21.51 4.84 0.01
C CYS A 216 -21.66 3.33 0.19
N GLY A 217 -20.90 2.69 1.09
CA GLY A 217 -21.07 1.29 1.48
C GLY A 217 -20.70 0.28 0.40
N TRP A 218 -19.83 0.66 -0.53
CA TRP A 218 -19.21 -0.26 -1.49
C TRP A 218 -17.91 -0.84 -0.95
N SER A 219 -17.56 -2.00 -1.47
CA SER A 219 -16.26 -2.63 -1.27
C SER A 219 -15.65 -2.96 -2.63
N GLY A 220 -14.34 -2.80 -2.75
CA GLY A 220 -13.61 -3.24 -3.92
C GLY A 220 -13.62 -4.77 -4.01
N ASP A 221 -13.87 -5.33 -5.20
CA ASP A 221 -13.69 -6.77 -5.44
C ASP A 221 -12.32 -7.04 -6.06
N ALA A 222 -12.12 -6.66 -7.33
CA ALA A 222 -10.83 -6.87 -7.98
C ALA A 222 -10.63 -6.01 -9.24
N ILE A 223 -9.39 -6.01 -9.73
CA ILE A 223 -8.99 -5.47 -11.04
C ILE A 223 -8.99 -6.58 -12.10
N GLY A 224 -9.40 -6.23 -13.31
CA GLY A 224 -9.31 -7.05 -14.50
C GLY A 224 -8.63 -6.36 -15.67
N ALA A 225 -8.34 -7.14 -16.71
CA ALA A 225 -7.79 -6.66 -17.96
C ALA A 225 -8.56 -7.24 -19.15
N CYS A 226 -8.64 -6.46 -20.22
CA CYS A 226 -9.34 -6.78 -21.45
C CYS A 226 -8.63 -6.14 -22.65
N GLN A 227 -8.97 -6.59 -23.86
CA GLN A 227 -8.49 -5.97 -25.08
C GLN A 227 -9.23 -4.63 -25.30
N PRO A 228 -8.52 -3.49 -25.43
CA PRO A 228 -9.15 -2.18 -25.63
C PRO A 228 -10.17 -2.17 -26.77
N GLY A 229 -11.32 -1.50 -26.53
CA GLY A 229 -12.40 -1.36 -27.51
C GLY A 229 -13.29 -2.60 -27.69
N THR A 230 -13.00 -3.73 -27.03
CA THR A 230 -13.86 -4.93 -27.08
C THR A 230 -14.98 -4.86 -26.06
N ARG A 231 -16.13 -5.48 -26.36
CA ARG A 231 -17.25 -5.59 -25.41
C ARG A 231 -16.92 -6.62 -24.33
N VAL A 232 -17.13 -6.24 -23.08
CA VAL A 232 -16.95 -7.08 -21.88
C VAL A 232 -18.28 -7.23 -21.16
N VAL A 233 -18.54 -8.43 -20.64
CA VAL A 233 -19.68 -8.70 -19.75
C VAL A 233 -19.16 -9.34 -18.48
N LEU A 234 -19.53 -8.74 -17.35
CA LEU A 234 -19.27 -9.26 -16.01
C LEU A 234 -20.60 -9.56 -15.32
N GLY A 235 -20.63 -10.62 -14.52
CA GLY A 235 -21.84 -10.99 -13.78
C GLY A 235 -21.51 -11.55 -12.40
N ALA A 236 -22.45 -11.36 -11.47
CA ALA A 236 -22.49 -12.06 -10.19
C ALA A 236 -23.81 -12.85 -10.09
N GLY A 237 -24.05 -13.72 -11.07
CA GLY A 237 -25.26 -14.54 -11.23
C GLY A 237 -26.27 -13.98 -12.24
N GLY A 238 -25.97 -12.86 -12.90
CA GLY A 238 -26.79 -12.28 -13.96
C GLY A 238 -26.46 -12.84 -15.34
N LYS A 239 -27.40 -12.74 -16.29
CA LYS A 239 -27.16 -13.03 -17.72
C LYS A 239 -26.64 -11.79 -18.43
N ASP A 240 -26.15 -11.95 -19.66
CA ASP A 240 -25.79 -10.83 -20.53
C ASP A 240 -26.98 -9.83 -20.60
N PRO A 241 -26.78 -8.57 -20.15
CA PRO A 241 -27.89 -7.62 -19.98
C PRO A 241 -28.45 -7.10 -21.31
N ASP A 242 -27.69 -7.16 -22.40
CA ASP A 242 -28.13 -6.64 -23.71
C ASP A 242 -28.97 -7.69 -24.47
N THR A 243 -28.65 -8.98 -24.30
CA THR A 243 -29.32 -10.07 -25.03
C THR A 243 -30.32 -10.85 -24.18
N CYS A 244 -30.10 -10.91 -22.87
CA CYS A 244 -30.82 -11.79 -21.95
C CYS A 244 -30.80 -13.29 -22.30
N LEU A 245 -29.86 -13.69 -23.14
CA LEU A 245 -29.61 -15.06 -23.54
C LEU A 245 -28.39 -15.62 -22.80
N GLY A 246 -28.18 -16.93 -22.95
CA GLY A 246 -27.03 -17.64 -22.37
C GLY A 246 -27.21 -18.00 -20.89
N THR A 247 -26.14 -18.59 -20.33
CA THR A 247 -26.05 -18.98 -18.92
C THR A 247 -25.68 -17.77 -18.06
N PRO A 248 -26.21 -17.67 -16.84
CA PRO A 248 -25.73 -16.70 -15.87
C PRO A 248 -24.22 -16.79 -15.63
N VAL A 249 -23.58 -15.64 -15.46
CA VAL A 249 -22.13 -15.52 -15.26
C VAL A 249 -21.87 -15.16 -13.80
N GLY A 250 -20.98 -15.88 -13.13
CA GLY A 250 -20.71 -15.71 -11.70
C GLY A 250 -21.88 -16.17 -10.83
N ALA A 251 -21.90 -15.74 -9.56
CA ALA A 251 -22.96 -16.09 -8.60
C ALA A 251 -23.14 -15.01 -7.53
N SER A 252 -24.32 -14.95 -6.92
CA SER A 252 -24.60 -14.18 -5.70
C SER A 252 -25.33 -15.04 -4.68
N SER A 253 -25.07 -14.83 -3.40
CA SER A 253 -25.76 -15.51 -2.30
C SER A 253 -26.01 -14.58 -1.12
N GLY A 254 -27.01 -14.91 -0.29
CA GLY A 254 -27.46 -14.06 0.82
C GLY A 254 -28.32 -12.88 0.33
N SER A 255 -28.04 -11.68 0.83
CA SER A 255 -28.75 -10.46 0.39
C SER A 255 -28.54 -10.16 -1.10
N ARG A 256 -29.53 -9.48 -1.72
CA ARG A 256 -29.41 -8.96 -3.09
C ARG A 256 -28.11 -8.17 -3.23
N ARG A 257 -27.33 -8.46 -4.27
CA ARG A 257 -26.04 -7.82 -4.53
C ARG A 257 -26.15 -6.84 -5.69
N VAL A 258 -25.29 -5.84 -5.67
CA VAL A 258 -25.09 -4.87 -6.75
C VAL A 258 -23.64 -4.89 -7.21
N LEU A 259 -23.43 -4.56 -8.48
CA LEU A 259 -22.14 -4.56 -9.16
C LEU A 259 -21.90 -3.19 -9.78
N ARG A 260 -20.69 -2.64 -9.65
CA ARG A 260 -20.24 -1.45 -10.38
C ARG A 260 -18.88 -1.72 -11.00
N VAL A 261 -18.70 -1.22 -12.22
CA VAL A 261 -17.46 -1.37 -13.00
C VAL A 261 -16.91 0.02 -13.30
N CYS A 262 -15.60 0.17 -13.10
CA CYS A 262 -14.88 1.41 -13.30
C CYS A 262 -13.68 1.21 -14.24
N GLU A 263 -13.21 2.28 -14.86
CA GLU A 263 -12.02 2.31 -15.69
C GLU A 263 -10.73 2.30 -14.85
N GLY A 264 -9.72 1.57 -15.33
CA GLY A 264 -8.40 1.54 -14.71
C GLY A 264 -8.38 0.72 -13.41
N ILE A 265 -7.57 1.18 -12.47
CA ILE A 265 -7.31 0.49 -11.19
C ILE A 265 -8.01 1.12 -9.98
N HIS A 266 -8.85 2.14 -10.22
CA HIS A 266 -9.55 2.90 -9.19
C HIS A 266 -11.03 2.53 -9.16
N GLY A 267 -11.67 2.68 -8.00
CA GLY A 267 -13.13 2.70 -7.95
C GLY A 267 -13.71 3.99 -8.52
N CYS A 268 -15.04 4.11 -8.51
CA CYS A 268 -15.75 5.24 -9.09
C CYS A 268 -17.09 5.49 -8.39
N ASP A 269 -17.50 6.75 -8.37
CA ASP A 269 -18.83 7.18 -7.97
C ASP A 269 -19.82 7.06 -9.14
N HIS A 270 -21.11 6.94 -8.83
CA HIS A 270 -22.20 6.74 -9.76
C HIS A 270 -22.24 7.86 -10.80
N GLY A 271 -22.33 7.48 -12.08
CA GLY A 271 -22.53 8.43 -13.18
C GLY A 271 -21.40 9.45 -13.36
N SER A 272 -20.27 9.27 -12.68
CA SER A 272 -19.08 10.11 -12.90
C SER A 272 -18.58 9.95 -14.34
N MET A 273 -18.24 11.06 -15.00
CA MET A 273 -17.86 11.03 -16.43
C MET A 273 -16.68 10.09 -16.72
N LEU A 274 -15.71 10.07 -15.80
CA LEU A 274 -14.67 9.05 -15.65
C LEU A 274 -14.39 8.91 -14.15
N PRO A 275 -14.14 7.70 -13.62
CA PRO A 275 -13.93 6.45 -14.34
C PRO A 275 -15.16 5.51 -14.38
N TRP A 276 -16.42 5.96 -14.28
CA TRP A 276 -17.57 5.04 -14.29
C TRP A 276 -17.84 4.40 -15.67
N LEU A 277 -17.96 3.06 -15.72
CA LEU A 277 -18.25 2.30 -16.94
C LEU A 277 -19.66 1.69 -16.98
N GLY A 278 -20.23 1.42 -15.81
CA GLY A 278 -21.56 0.85 -15.70
C GLY A 278 -21.82 0.22 -14.33
N GLU A 279 -23.08 -0.01 -14.03
CA GLU A 279 -23.50 -0.68 -12.80
C GLU A 279 -24.80 -1.45 -13.00
N SER A 280 -25.06 -2.39 -12.11
CA SER A 280 -26.24 -3.24 -12.17
C SER A 280 -26.68 -3.65 -10.77
N GLU A 281 -27.99 -3.63 -10.56
CA GLU A 281 -28.66 -4.21 -9.40
C GLU A 281 -29.53 -5.42 -9.76
N GLY A 282 -29.47 -5.87 -11.00
CA GLY A 282 -30.30 -6.91 -11.58
C GLY A 282 -30.21 -6.91 -13.10
N SER A 283 -30.45 -8.06 -13.71
CA SER A 283 -30.42 -8.23 -15.17
C SER A 283 -31.53 -9.16 -15.61
N CYS A 284 -32.16 -8.85 -16.75
CA CYS A 284 -33.10 -9.75 -17.43
C CYS A 284 -34.27 -10.24 -16.56
N GLY A 285 -34.88 -9.32 -15.79
CA GLY A 285 -35.99 -9.61 -14.89
C GLY A 285 -35.60 -10.34 -13.60
N THR A 286 -34.31 -10.53 -13.35
CA THR A 286 -33.77 -11.12 -12.11
C THR A 286 -33.11 -10.07 -11.23
N VAL A 287 -32.93 -10.40 -9.95
CA VAL A 287 -32.18 -9.57 -8.99
C VAL A 287 -30.66 -9.77 -9.04
N ALA A 288 -30.18 -10.66 -9.92
CA ALA A 288 -28.77 -10.97 -10.03
C ALA A 288 -28.09 -10.00 -11.03
N PRO A 289 -27.02 -9.29 -10.61
CA PRO A 289 -26.47 -8.21 -11.42
C PRO A 289 -25.54 -8.74 -12.52
N SER A 290 -25.57 -8.05 -13.66
CA SER A 290 -24.58 -8.18 -14.73
C SER A 290 -24.45 -6.85 -15.47
N VAL A 291 -23.22 -6.50 -15.84
CA VAL A 291 -22.86 -5.24 -16.51
C VAL A 291 -22.16 -5.57 -17.81
N ALA A 292 -22.59 -4.93 -18.89
CA ALA A 292 -21.90 -4.93 -20.18
C ALA A 292 -21.28 -3.55 -20.41
N PHE A 293 -20.04 -3.50 -20.89
CA PHE A 293 -19.31 -2.26 -21.17
C PHE A 293 -18.26 -2.47 -22.27
N THR A 294 -17.70 -1.37 -22.77
CA THR A 294 -16.57 -1.40 -23.70
C THR A 294 -15.26 -1.29 -22.94
N CYS A 295 -14.32 -2.20 -23.20
CA CYS A 295 -13.02 -2.21 -22.56
C CYS A 295 -12.29 -0.87 -22.77
N PRO A 296 -11.82 -0.22 -21.70
CA PRO A 296 -11.13 1.08 -21.79
C PRO A 296 -9.84 1.04 -22.60
N ALA A 297 -9.37 2.21 -23.03
CA ALA A 297 -8.12 2.36 -23.79
C ALA A 297 -6.90 1.85 -23.01
N GLY A 298 -6.88 2.04 -21.68
CA GLY A 298 -5.84 1.51 -20.80
C GLY A 298 -5.87 -0.01 -20.61
N GLY A 299 -6.88 -0.71 -21.14
CA GLY A 299 -6.99 -2.17 -21.09
C GLY A 299 -7.27 -2.75 -19.71
N HIS A 300 -7.49 -1.91 -18.69
CA HIS A 300 -7.80 -2.31 -17.32
C HIS A 300 -9.15 -1.74 -16.89
N PHE A 301 -9.83 -2.50 -16.03
CA PHE A 301 -11.05 -2.09 -15.36
C PHE A 301 -11.01 -2.59 -13.92
N SER A 302 -11.81 -1.98 -13.06
CA SER A 302 -11.97 -2.40 -11.68
C SER A 302 -13.45 -2.67 -11.39
N VAL A 303 -13.68 -3.49 -10.37
CA VAL A 303 -15.02 -3.91 -9.98
C VAL A 303 -15.22 -3.65 -8.50
N MET A 304 -16.39 -3.12 -8.19
CA MET A 304 -16.88 -2.91 -6.83
C MET A 304 -18.17 -3.70 -6.64
N THR A 305 -18.36 -4.24 -5.45
CA THR A 305 -19.60 -4.93 -5.08
C THR A 305 -20.14 -4.40 -3.77
N ALA A 306 -21.44 -4.54 -3.59
CA ALA A 306 -22.09 -4.18 -2.35
C ALA A 306 -23.43 -4.91 -2.18
N PRO A 307 -23.99 -5.00 -0.96
CA PRO A 307 -25.38 -5.41 -0.80
C PRO A 307 -26.30 -4.30 -1.30
N TYR A 308 -27.43 -4.62 -1.92
CA TYR A 308 -28.42 -3.63 -2.38
C TYR A 308 -28.85 -2.67 -1.26
N THR A 309 -29.07 -3.22 -0.06
CA THR A 309 -29.27 -2.45 1.18
C THR A 309 -27.98 -2.49 2.01
N PRO A 310 -27.38 -1.35 2.36
CA PRO A 310 -26.18 -1.27 3.17
C PRO A 310 -26.28 -2.06 4.49
N GLY A 311 -25.17 -2.66 4.92
CA GLY A 311 -25.09 -3.43 6.17
C GLY A 311 -25.66 -4.85 6.11
N GLN A 312 -26.29 -5.27 5.00
CA GLN A 312 -26.76 -6.64 4.85
C GLN A 312 -25.64 -7.61 4.44
N LEU A 313 -25.68 -8.83 4.96
CA LEU A 313 -24.71 -9.88 4.66
C LEU A 313 -25.03 -10.56 3.33
N GLY A 314 -24.01 -10.80 2.52
CA GLY A 314 -24.14 -11.49 1.25
C GLY A 314 -22.80 -11.51 0.51
N THR A 315 -22.69 -12.39 -0.48
CA THR A 315 -21.48 -12.54 -1.28
C THR A 315 -21.80 -12.40 -2.76
N ALA A 316 -20.86 -11.81 -3.50
CA ALA A 316 -20.91 -11.73 -4.96
C ALA A 316 -19.62 -12.36 -5.49
N THR A 317 -19.76 -13.46 -6.24
CA THR A 317 -18.66 -14.06 -7.00
C THR A 317 -18.74 -13.54 -8.43
N VAL A 318 -17.95 -12.50 -8.71
CA VAL A 318 -17.92 -11.87 -10.04
C VAL A 318 -17.08 -12.72 -10.99
N GLN A 319 -17.60 -12.94 -12.21
CA GLN A 319 -16.88 -13.62 -13.28
C GLN A 319 -17.09 -12.89 -14.61
N PRO A 320 -16.11 -12.94 -15.53
CA PRO A 320 -16.30 -12.53 -16.91
C PRO A 320 -17.02 -13.61 -17.73
N ALA A 321 -17.81 -13.18 -18.71
CA ALA A 321 -18.48 -14.09 -19.63
C ALA A 321 -17.52 -14.73 -20.66
N SER A 322 -16.44 -14.02 -20.99
CA SER A 322 -15.44 -14.45 -21.97
C SER A 322 -14.12 -14.83 -21.29
N PRO A 323 -13.48 -15.95 -21.66
CA PRO A 323 -12.14 -16.29 -21.17
C PRO A 323 -11.04 -15.36 -21.68
N SER A 324 -11.32 -14.53 -22.70
CA SER A 324 -10.38 -13.51 -23.19
C SER A 324 -10.23 -12.32 -22.22
N VAL A 325 -11.12 -12.22 -21.23
CA VAL A 325 -11.08 -11.20 -20.18
C VAL A 325 -10.44 -11.81 -18.96
N GLN A 326 -9.33 -11.23 -18.52
CA GLN A 326 -8.68 -11.64 -17.28
C GLN A 326 -9.29 -10.87 -16.11
N TYR A 327 -9.58 -11.57 -15.03
CA TYR A 327 -10.20 -10.96 -13.85
C TYR A 327 -9.58 -11.53 -12.58
N ARG A 328 -9.61 -10.73 -11.49
CA ARG A 328 -8.88 -11.01 -10.25
C ARG A 328 -7.37 -11.09 -10.48
N LEU A 329 -6.83 -10.08 -11.16
CA LEU A 329 -5.41 -9.99 -11.45
C LEU A 329 -4.59 -9.86 -10.15
N PRO A 330 -3.44 -10.55 -10.04
CA PRO A 330 -2.51 -10.36 -8.94
C PRO A 330 -1.75 -9.03 -9.09
N GLU A 331 -1.18 -8.54 -7.98
CA GLU A 331 -0.47 -7.26 -7.93
C GLU A 331 0.67 -7.18 -8.93
N SER A 332 1.42 -8.26 -9.11
CA SER A 332 2.49 -8.38 -10.12
C SER A 332 2.01 -8.15 -11.56
N SER A 333 0.73 -8.45 -11.83
CA SER A 333 0.11 -8.27 -13.14
C SER A 333 -0.59 -6.92 -13.29
N VAL A 334 -0.87 -6.20 -12.21
CA VAL A 334 -1.42 -4.84 -12.26
C VAL A 334 -0.29 -3.81 -12.30
N PHE A 335 0.78 -4.02 -11.52
CA PHE A 335 1.93 -3.13 -11.42
C PHE A 335 3.15 -3.74 -12.11
N ARG A 336 3.32 -3.41 -13.39
CA ARG A 336 4.33 -4.04 -14.27
C ARG A 336 5.54 -3.17 -14.55
N ILE A 337 5.44 -1.87 -14.27
CA ILE A 337 6.48 -0.92 -14.65
C ILE A 337 7.47 -0.76 -13.50
N ARG A 338 8.60 -1.46 -13.57
CA ARG A 338 9.68 -1.29 -12.59
C ARG A 338 10.27 0.11 -12.71
N GLU A 339 10.18 0.89 -11.65
CA GLU A 339 10.66 2.27 -11.58
C GLU A 339 12.17 2.31 -11.27
N GLY A 340 12.57 1.63 -10.21
CA GLY A 340 13.91 1.72 -9.66
C GLY A 340 13.89 1.32 -8.18
N ALA A 341 15.02 1.54 -7.51
CA ALA A 341 15.16 1.22 -6.09
C ALA A 341 15.53 2.46 -5.27
N PHE A 342 15.09 2.46 -4.03
CA PHE A 342 15.32 3.50 -3.04
C PHE A 342 15.98 2.87 -1.81
N TYR A 343 17.08 3.44 -1.35
CA TYR A 343 17.88 2.86 -0.28
C TYR A 343 18.70 3.92 0.47
N GLY A 344 19.19 3.55 1.65
CA GLY A 344 20.00 4.45 2.47
C GLY A 344 19.50 4.56 3.90
N THR A 345 19.88 5.65 4.57
CA THR A 345 19.26 6.07 5.83
C THR A 345 19.05 7.59 5.85
N LEU A 346 17.89 8.01 6.33
CA LEU A 346 17.63 9.41 6.67
C LEU A 346 18.02 9.72 8.13
N PHE A 347 18.27 8.70 8.95
CA PHE A 347 18.59 8.81 10.38
C PHE A 347 20.11 8.87 10.60
N ASP A 348 20.73 9.89 10.02
CA ASP A 348 22.15 10.23 10.22
C ASP A 348 22.26 11.76 10.33
N PRO A 349 22.24 12.33 11.56
CA PRO A 349 22.20 13.77 11.78
C PRO A 349 23.44 14.49 11.24
N ASP A 350 24.59 13.82 11.20
CA ASP A 350 25.84 14.39 10.69
C ASP A 350 25.87 14.45 9.16
N ALA A 351 25.03 13.66 8.50
CA ALA A 351 24.88 13.63 7.04
C ALA A 351 23.73 14.50 6.50
N LEU A 352 23.19 15.42 7.31
CA LEU A 352 22.19 16.40 6.87
C LEU A 352 22.86 17.60 6.18
N ALA A 353 22.37 17.98 5.00
CA ALA A 353 22.86 19.16 4.29
C ALA A 353 22.26 20.49 4.79
N ALA A 354 21.17 20.42 5.56
CA ALA A 354 20.45 21.58 6.07
C ALA A 354 19.68 21.22 7.34
N GLU A 355 19.16 22.23 8.04
CA GLU A 355 18.33 22.06 9.23
C GLU A 355 17.07 22.91 9.19
N VAL A 356 15.99 22.37 9.75
CA VAL A 356 14.69 23.00 9.96
C VAL A 356 14.45 23.11 11.47
N PHE A 357 13.96 24.26 11.90
CA PHE A 357 13.70 24.55 13.31
C PHE A 357 12.28 25.03 13.52
N VAL A 358 11.69 24.71 14.67
CA VAL A 358 10.52 25.45 15.17
C VAL A 358 10.98 26.37 16.29
N ARG A 359 10.80 27.69 16.11
CA ARG A 359 11.05 28.69 17.14
C ARG A 359 9.78 29.52 17.36
N GLU A 360 9.31 29.58 18.60
CA GLU A 360 8.10 30.34 18.96
C GLU A 360 6.88 29.98 18.08
N GLY A 361 6.70 28.69 17.79
CA GLY A 361 5.62 28.18 16.94
C GLY A 361 5.79 28.44 15.43
N LYS A 362 6.90 29.06 14.99
CA LYS A 362 7.18 29.30 13.57
C LYS A 362 8.22 28.33 13.04
N VAL A 363 7.96 27.78 11.85
CA VAL A 363 8.89 26.92 11.11
C VAL A 363 9.90 27.79 10.38
N ILE A 364 11.18 27.55 10.61
CA ILE A 364 12.30 28.21 9.94
C ILE A 364 12.90 27.22 8.95
N LEU A 365 12.75 27.52 7.66
CA LEU A 365 13.28 26.71 6.56
C LEU A 365 14.70 27.15 6.18
N PRO A 366 15.55 26.23 5.69
CA PRO A 366 16.87 26.57 5.16
C PRO A 366 16.77 27.21 3.77
N GLU A 367 17.91 27.73 3.29
CA GLU A 367 18.09 28.08 1.89
C GLU A 367 18.05 26.83 0.99
N THR A 368 17.97 27.05 -0.33
CA THR A 368 17.96 25.96 -1.32
C THR A 368 19.23 25.13 -1.23
N VAL A 369 19.08 23.82 -1.11
CA VAL A 369 20.19 22.86 -1.05
C VAL A 369 20.43 22.30 -2.46
N LYS A 370 21.64 22.48 -2.98
CA LYS A 370 22.05 21.81 -4.22
C LYS A 370 22.23 20.30 -3.97
N GLY A 371 21.52 19.47 -4.75
CA GLY A 371 21.50 18.03 -4.59
C GLY A 371 20.65 17.54 -3.41
N SER A 372 21.07 16.42 -2.81
CA SER A 372 20.33 15.76 -1.72
C SER A 372 20.49 16.44 -0.36
N VAL A 373 19.37 16.62 0.36
CA VAL A 373 19.33 17.02 1.77
C VAL A 373 19.82 15.88 2.66
N TYR A 374 19.39 14.64 2.38
CA TYR A 374 19.87 13.44 3.04
C TYR A 374 21.07 12.87 2.28
N ARG A 375 22.29 13.10 2.77
CA ARG A 375 23.52 12.70 2.04
C ARG A 375 23.76 11.19 2.04
N ARG A 376 23.03 10.42 2.85
CA ARG A 376 23.08 8.94 2.88
C ARG A 376 21.82 8.27 2.37
N MET A 377 20.99 9.00 1.62
CA MET A 377 19.89 8.45 0.86
C MET A 377 20.23 8.42 -0.62
N TYR A 378 19.83 7.35 -1.29
CA TYR A 378 20.18 7.05 -2.66
C TYR A 378 18.98 6.48 -3.40
N SER A 379 18.97 6.68 -4.72
CA SER A 379 18.04 6.05 -5.63
C SER A 379 18.79 5.59 -6.87
N CYS A 380 18.41 4.44 -7.40
CA CYS A 380 18.80 4.01 -8.74
C CYS A 380 17.54 3.84 -9.60
N TYR A 381 17.70 3.87 -10.92
CA TYR A 381 16.60 3.72 -11.86
C TYR A 381 16.67 2.39 -12.61
N ASP A 382 15.51 1.91 -13.04
CA ASP A 382 15.44 0.75 -13.94
C ASP A 382 16.09 1.06 -15.30
N SER A 383 16.87 0.13 -15.85
CA SER A 383 17.59 0.35 -17.12
C SER A 383 16.67 0.39 -18.35
N GLY A 384 15.37 0.07 -18.19
CA GLY A 384 14.36 0.21 -19.23
C GLY A 384 13.87 1.65 -19.44
N TRP A 385 14.27 2.62 -18.61
CA TRP A 385 13.93 4.04 -18.85
C TRP A 385 14.84 4.66 -19.92
N SER A 386 14.24 5.32 -20.91
CA SER A 386 15.01 6.05 -21.93
C SER A 386 15.74 7.26 -21.34
N ALA A 387 15.13 7.91 -20.35
CA ALA A 387 15.67 9.08 -19.64
C ALA A 387 15.82 8.80 -18.14
N GLY A 388 16.41 7.66 -17.77
CA GLY A 388 16.43 7.15 -16.38
C GLY A 388 16.95 8.13 -15.31
N VAL A 389 18.04 8.86 -15.60
CA VAL A 389 18.56 9.89 -14.68
C VAL A 389 17.52 10.98 -14.46
N ALA A 390 16.94 11.53 -15.54
CA ALA A 390 15.98 12.61 -15.46
C ALA A 390 14.69 12.16 -14.75
N ASN A 391 14.19 10.97 -15.06
CA ASN A 391 13.04 10.36 -14.40
C ASN A 391 13.28 10.25 -12.89
N ALA A 392 14.40 9.63 -12.48
CA ALA A 392 14.75 9.50 -11.06
C ALA A 392 14.96 10.86 -10.38
N THR A 393 15.55 11.85 -11.05
CA THR A 393 15.69 13.22 -10.51
C THR A 393 14.33 13.88 -10.29
N HIS A 394 13.39 13.75 -11.21
CA HIS A 394 12.01 14.23 -11.03
C HIS A 394 11.29 13.48 -9.90
N ARG A 395 11.63 12.22 -9.70
CA ARG A 395 11.09 11.42 -8.61
C ARG A 395 11.55 11.90 -7.24
N VAL A 396 12.84 12.24 -7.08
CA VAL A 396 13.45 12.47 -5.76
C VAL A 396 13.73 13.93 -5.42
N CYS A 397 13.51 14.90 -6.32
CA CYS A 397 13.82 16.30 -6.10
C CYS A 397 12.59 17.20 -6.06
N ALA A 398 12.52 18.10 -5.07
CA ALA A 398 11.48 19.13 -5.03
C ALA A 398 11.67 20.19 -6.12
N LEU A 399 12.92 20.42 -6.57
CA LEU A 399 13.27 21.33 -7.67
C LEU A 399 14.05 20.58 -8.76
N PRO A 400 13.38 19.71 -9.53
CA PRO A 400 14.07 18.77 -10.42
C PRO A 400 14.80 19.44 -11.58
N SER A 401 14.31 20.58 -12.08
CA SER A 401 14.96 21.38 -13.14
C SER A 401 16.37 21.87 -12.76
N THR A 402 16.65 22.01 -11.46
CA THR A 402 17.95 22.44 -10.94
C THR A 402 18.68 21.33 -10.18
N GLY A 403 18.07 20.15 -10.03
CA GLY A 403 18.59 19.06 -9.20
C GLY A 403 18.79 19.48 -7.74
N SER A 404 17.88 20.30 -7.20
CA SER A 404 17.98 20.85 -5.85
C SER A 404 16.86 20.34 -4.93
N ASN A 405 17.09 20.44 -3.63
CA ASN A 405 16.20 19.97 -2.56
C ASN A 405 15.77 18.51 -2.79
N CYS A 406 16.75 17.65 -3.07
CA CYS A 406 16.49 16.24 -3.32
C CYS A 406 16.44 15.46 -2.01
N ALA A 407 15.58 14.44 -1.94
CA ALA A 407 15.53 13.49 -0.85
C ALA A 407 16.64 12.43 -0.95
N ALA A 408 17.19 12.22 -2.15
CA ALA A 408 18.20 11.22 -2.40
C ALA A 408 19.15 11.61 -3.53
N GLN A 409 20.30 10.93 -3.55
CA GLN A 409 21.25 11.00 -4.65
C GLN A 409 20.91 9.95 -5.71
N VAL A 410 20.76 10.37 -6.97
CA VAL A 410 20.55 9.45 -8.10
C VAL A 410 21.88 8.81 -8.48
N THR A 411 21.98 7.49 -8.31
CA THR A 411 23.21 6.69 -8.46
C THR A 411 23.46 6.21 -9.87
N GLY A 412 22.43 5.74 -10.57
CA GLY A 412 22.58 5.19 -11.91
C GLY A 412 21.55 4.11 -12.18
N ALA A 413 21.83 3.25 -13.15
CA ALA A 413 21.02 2.07 -13.38
C ALA A 413 21.14 1.13 -12.18
N CYS A 414 20.00 0.64 -11.66
CA CYS A 414 20.01 -0.37 -10.61
C CYS A 414 20.74 -1.62 -11.11
N VAL A 415 20.31 -2.14 -12.26
CA VAL A 415 21.01 -3.21 -12.97
C VAL A 415 21.08 -2.84 -14.45
N ASN A 416 22.30 -2.79 -14.97
CA ASN A 416 22.58 -2.60 -16.39
C ASN A 416 22.76 -3.97 -17.05
N PRO A 417 21.88 -4.36 -17.98
CA PRO A 417 21.94 -5.68 -18.61
C PRO A 417 23.19 -5.89 -19.48
N ALA A 418 23.80 -4.81 -19.98
CA ALA A 418 25.04 -4.88 -20.76
C ALA A 418 26.29 -5.02 -19.88
N ASN A 419 26.24 -4.55 -18.63
CA ASN A 419 27.32 -4.73 -17.66
C ASN A 419 26.78 -4.80 -16.23
N ARG A 420 26.66 -6.02 -15.71
CA ARG A 420 26.11 -6.31 -14.38
C ARG A 420 27.06 -6.03 -13.22
N THR A 421 28.29 -5.60 -13.48
CA THR A 421 29.25 -5.30 -12.40
C THR A 421 29.18 -3.83 -11.98
N TYR A 422 29.38 -3.57 -10.69
CA TYR A 422 29.64 -2.23 -10.19
C TYR A 422 30.88 -1.62 -10.87
N PRO A 423 30.88 -0.33 -11.27
CA PRO A 423 29.84 0.68 -11.02
C PRO A 423 28.78 0.82 -12.13
N SER A 424 28.77 -0.06 -13.14
CA SER A 424 27.74 -0.01 -14.20
C SER A 424 26.36 -0.46 -13.71
N SER A 425 26.31 -1.33 -12.70
CA SER A 425 25.11 -1.73 -11.97
C SER A 425 25.28 -1.39 -10.50
N MET A 426 24.34 -0.64 -9.95
CA MET A 426 24.40 -0.21 -8.55
C MET A 426 23.97 -1.31 -7.59
N CYS A 427 23.06 -2.18 -8.01
CA CYS A 427 22.53 -3.31 -7.23
C CYS A 427 23.16 -4.62 -7.70
N ALA A 428 23.47 -5.50 -6.74
CA ALA A 428 24.13 -6.77 -7.02
C ALA A 428 23.13 -7.88 -7.39
N THR A 429 21.88 -7.77 -6.94
CA THR A 429 20.81 -8.74 -7.21
C THR A 429 19.70 -8.10 -8.04
N ASP A 430 19.19 -8.86 -9.01
CA ASP A 430 18.06 -8.54 -9.90
C ASP A 430 17.02 -9.66 -9.72
N ASP A 431 16.04 -9.44 -8.84
CA ASP A 431 15.14 -10.44 -8.22
C ASP A 431 15.78 -11.22 -7.07
N GLY A 432 15.36 -10.89 -5.86
CA GLY A 432 15.75 -11.51 -4.60
C GLY A 432 15.30 -12.95 -4.44
N SER A 433 15.68 -13.56 -3.32
CA SER A 433 15.44 -14.99 -3.08
C SER A 433 14.36 -15.31 -2.07
N GLN A 434 13.96 -14.37 -1.19
CA GLN A 434 12.88 -14.64 -0.25
C GLN A 434 11.51 -14.46 -0.92
N VAL A 435 11.36 -13.55 -1.89
CA VAL A 435 10.14 -13.43 -2.72
C VAL A 435 10.44 -13.57 -4.22
N THR A 436 10.69 -14.81 -4.66
CA THR A 436 11.05 -15.09 -6.07
C THR A 436 10.01 -14.58 -7.07
N GLY A 437 10.46 -13.82 -8.08
CA GLY A 437 9.65 -13.33 -9.19
C GLY A 437 8.96 -12.00 -8.92
N ASP A 438 9.20 -11.38 -7.77
CA ASP A 438 8.74 -10.02 -7.48
C ASP A 438 9.64 -8.98 -8.16
N GLY A 439 10.86 -9.36 -8.56
CA GLY A 439 11.79 -8.54 -9.30
C GLY A 439 12.23 -7.30 -8.54
N ASP A 440 12.42 -7.42 -7.23
CA ASP A 440 13.09 -6.40 -6.45
C ASP A 440 14.60 -6.35 -6.76
N TYR A 441 15.23 -5.21 -6.49
CA TYR A 441 16.67 -5.06 -6.49
C TYR A 441 17.19 -5.25 -5.08
N GLU A 442 18.32 -5.93 -4.89
CA GLU A 442 18.98 -6.01 -3.57
C GLU A 442 20.44 -5.53 -3.60
N LYS A 443 20.99 -5.29 -2.40
CA LYS A 443 22.44 -5.10 -2.17
C LYS A 443 22.99 -3.98 -3.06
N CYS A 444 22.37 -2.81 -2.95
CA CYS A 444 22.71 -1.63 -3.75
C CYS A 444 23.88 -0.86 -3.13
N ARG A 445 24.64 -0.15 -3.97
CA ARG A 445 25.84 0.60 -3.59
C ARG A 445 25.69 2.07 -3.92
N ASP A 446 26.32 2.93 -3.12
CA ASP A 446 26.39 4.34 -3.45
C ASP A 446 27.48 4.68 -4.49
N HIS A 447 27.47 5.93 -4.96
CA HIS A 447 28.37 6.44 -6.01
C HIS A 447 29.85 6.43 -5.65
N HIS A 448 30.20 6.52 -4.37
CA HIS A 448 31.54 6.94 -3.93
C HIS A 448 32.17 5.97 -2.93
N SER A 449 31.43 4.97 -2.48
CA SER A 449 31.86 4.01 -1.47
C SER A 449 31.44 2.60 -1.87
N THR A 450 32.18 1.62 -1.37
CA THR A 450 31.81 0.20 -1.48
C THR A 450 30.75 -0.18 -0.44
N THR A 451 30.12 0.77 0.26
CA THR A 451 29.07 0.48 1.23
C THR A 451 27.93 -0.24 0.54
N LEU A 452 27.55 -1.38 1.11
CA LEU A 452 26.47 -2.21 0.62
C LEU A 452 25.23 -1.94 1.45
N TRP A 453 24.17 -1.46 0.80
CA TRP A 453 22.86 -1.25 1.38
C TRP A 453 22.00 -2.47 1.08
N ASN A 454 21.74 -3.27 2.11
CA ASN A 454 21.08 -4.57 1.96
C ASN A 454 19.55 -4.49 1.89
N TYR A 455 18.98 -3.31 2.17
CA TYR A 455 17.54 -3.14 2.31
C TYR A 455 16.93 -2.09 1.37
N PRO A 456 17.24 -2.12 0.07
CA PRO A 456 16.49 -1.31 -0.90
C PRO A 456 15.02 -1.72 -0.96
N VAL A 457 14.17 -0.75 -1.31
CA VAL A 457 12.79 -0.98 -1.71
C VAL A 457 12.67 -0.62 -3.18
N THR A 458 12.15 -1.54 -3.98
CA THR A 458 11.88 -1.37 -5.40
C THR A 458 10.43 -0.97 -5.60
N THR A 459 10.20 0.06 -6.40
CA THR A 459 8.84 0.52 -6.72
C THR A 459 8.43 0.03 -8.10
N TYR A 460 7.19 -0.46 -8.19
CA TYR A 460 6.51 -0.75 -9.45
C TYR A 460 5.27 0.14 -9.62
N LEU A 461 5.14 0.70 -10.82
CA LEU A 461 4.00 1.52 -11.24
C LEU A 461 3.02 0.71 -12.07
N HIS A 462 1.76 1.16 -12.09
CA HIS A 462 0.75 0.61 -12.99
C HIS A 462 1.02 1.07 -14.43
N SER A 463 1.23 2.37 -14.60
CA SER A 463 1.66 3.01 -15.85
C SER A 463 2.90 3.87 -15.64
N ALA A 464 3.69 4.02 -16.69
CA ALA A 464 5.00 4.66 -16.64
C ALA A 464 4.94 6.16 -16.28
N CYS A 465 3.82 6.82 -16.54
CA CYS A 465 3.65 8.25 -16.29
C CYS A 465 2.91 8.55 -14.97
N ASP A 466 2.51 7.54 -14.18
CA ASP A 466 1.63 7.75 -13.02
C ASP A 466 2.19 8.73 -11.98
N VAL A 467 3.52 8.78 -11.82
CA VAL A 467 4.21 9.62 -10.83
C VAL A 467 4.64 11.00 -11.36
N LEU A 468 4.26 11.34 -12.59
CA LEU A 468 4.55 12.63 -13.20
C LEU A 468 3.28 13.48 -13.24
N ASP A 469 3.40 14.74 -12.81
CA ASP A 469 2.29 15.68 -12.87
C ASP A 469 2.03 16.15 -14.32
N GLU A 470 0.76 16.06 -14.72
CA GLU A 470 0.18 16.57 -15.95
C GLU A 470 0.90 16.27 -17.28
N TYR A 471 1.46 15.09 -17.53
CA TYR A 471 2.02 14.72 -18.86
C TYR A 471 2.92 15.78 -19.52
N SER A 472 3.44 16.74 -18.76
CA SER A 472 4.03 17.97 -19.31
C SER A 472 5.39 17.69 -19.93
N GLN A 473 5.97 16.54 -19.56
CA GLN A 473 7.20 15.99 -20.08
C GLN A 473 7.01 14.49 -20.35
N PRO A 474 6.28 14.12 -21.43
CA PRO A 474 5.97 12.71 -21.73
C PRO A 474 7.25 11.89 -21.98
N ASP A 475 8.33 12.54 -22.42
CA ASP A 475 9.63 11.93 -22.63
C ASP A 475 10.21 11.29 -21.35
N LEU A 476 9.89 11.83 -20.17
CA LEU A 476 10.37 11.30 -18.89
C LEU A 476 9.80 9.94 -18.53
N CYS A 477 8.60 9.61 -19.02
CA CYS A 477 7.99 8.30 -18.81
C CYS A 477 8.17 7.34 -20.00
N THR A 478 9.00 7.72 -21.00
CA THR A 478 9.31 6.81 -22.10
C THR A 478 10.22 5.68 -21.64
N ARG A 479 9.87 4.47 -22.09
CA ARG A 479 10.64 3.25 -21.84
C ARG A 479 11.20 2.70 -23.13
N SER A 480 12.43 2.23 -23.08
CA SER A 480 13.06 1.53 -24.19
C SER A 480 12.29 0.24 -24.44
N ARG A 481 11.98 -0.09 -25.70
CA ARG A 481 11.41 -1.40 -26.02
C ARG A 481 12.35 -2.49 -25.47
N PRO A 482 11.84 -3.48 -24.72
CA PRO A 482 12.69 -4.56 -24.26
C PRO A 482 13.37 -5.19 -25.48
N MET A 483 14.70 -5.27 -25.49
CA MET A 483 15.37 -6.12 -26.45
C MET A 483 14.85 -7.54 -26.22
N PRO A 484 14.41 -8.27 -27.27
CA PRO A 484 14.01 -9.65 -27.10
C PRO A 484 15.16 -10.39 -26.41
N LYS A 485 14.85 -11.06 -25.29
CA LYS A 485 15.80 -11.96 -24.62
C LYS A 485 16.34 -12.88 -25.70
N ARG A 486 17.63 -12.79 -26.02
CA ARG A 486 18.26 -13.79 -26.87
C ARG A 486 18.14 -15.12 -26.11
N PRO A 487 17.69 -16.20 -26.79
CA PRO A 487 17.44 -17.49 -26.16
C PRO A 487 18.69 -18.06 -25.47
#